data_AF-A0A4V1SBR2-F1
#
_entry.id   AF-A0A4V1SBR2-F1
#
_cell.length_a   1.000
_cell.length_b   1.000
_cell.length_c   1.000
_cell.angle_alpha   90.00
_cell.angle_beta   90.00
_cell.angle_gamma   90.00
#
_symmetry.space_group_name_H-M   'P 1'
#
loop_
_entity.id
_entity.type
_entity.pdbx_description
1 polymer ?
#
loop_
_entity_poly.entity_id
_entity_poly.type
_entity_poly.pdbx_seq_one_letter_code
_entity_poly.pdbx_strand_id
1 'polypeptide(L)'
;MSRSPRSSETTPLSDFHSQPLDERIRLSYATLERLRRPNGGYIASPYSADDGSGDAYNVFWIRDIMFATYANEYLGCFDKMVESFRLVLDIFKRFHLRIIRASIVKPNILNQRGLFMPARVHPTTLETITDDWGHHQMDVFGLFMYKTGDLIRKGYGFRFTTEDFTLISHIRNYIFNMGFEPDFGMWEEGPEEHSSSYGAVLGGLMMWYDQGYYDYKYKQKTDIGTLVPVSERMIADGQRALLGLLPRESASRPYDMAQLSLIWPYSIVDYATKLAILESVEKNLVGVLGVRRYPQDVYCGKGTVPHEGETAEWPLGLAWLSICYSKLAEYDQDFDAVRHPVYLDWDQRVHYFSLAVKYFMQLEAAMTPEGWVPEMYVGDQVGHNTPLAWAQSFHIISGQMLLNLSYKHPEHFQLPASLHRRTGH
;
A
#
# COMPACT_ATOMS: atom_id res chain seq x y z
N MET A 1 -13.35 -60.44 2.45
CA MET A 1 -13.38 -59.08 3.05
C MET A 1 -12.32 -58.24 2.36
N SER A 2 -12.70 -57.46 1.35
CA SER A 2 -11.82 -56.50 0.67
C SER A 2 -12.47 -55.13 0.83
N ARG A 3 -11.82 -54.21 1.56
CA ARG A 3 -12.29 -52.84 1.74
C ARG A 3 -11.74 -52.00 0.60
N SER A 4 -12.64 -51.49 -0.24
CA SER A 4 -12.35 -50.43 -1.20
C SER A 4 -11.95 -49.13 -0.45
N PRO A 5 -10.97 -48.35 -0.92
CA PRO A 5 -10.66 -47.06 -0.33
C PRO A 5 -11.78 -46.07 -0.67
N ARG A 6 -12.29 -45.37 0.34
CA ARG A 6 -13.24 -44.26 0.15
C ARG A 6 -12.54 -43.16 -0.66
N SER A 7 -13.15 -42.80 -1.79
CA SER A 7 -12.89 -41.55 -2.49
C SER A 7 -13.07 -40.39 -1.51
N SER A 8 -12.07 -39.52 -1.41
CA SER A 8 -12.21 -38.23 -0.74
C SER A 8 -13.21 -37.40 -1.52
N GLU A 9 -14.41 -37.24 -0.98
CA GLU A 9 -15.38 -36.23 -1.42
C GLU A 9 -14.70 -34.87 -1.28
N THR A 10 -14.27 -34.31 -2.41
CA THR A 10 -13.95 -32.90 -2.50
C THR A 10 -15.27 -32.15 -2.37
N THR A 11 -15.47 -31.51 -1.23
CA THR A 11 -16.57 -30.55 -1.06
C THR A 11 -16.46 -29.53 -2.21
N PRO A 12 -17.52 -29.28 -3.00
CA PRO A 12 -17.46 -28.25 -4.01
C PRO A 12 -17.10 -26.93 -3.33
N LEU A 13 -16.05 -26.27 -3.83
CA LEU A 13 -15.69 -24.92 -3.40
C LEU A 13 -16.95 -24.06 -3.56
N SER A 14 -17.48 -23.57 -2.44
CA SER A 14 -18.59 -22.63 -2.47
C SER A 14 -18.14 -21.40 -3.25
N ASP A 15 -18.99 -20.93 -4.18
CA ASP A 15 -18.75 -19.72 -4.96
C ASP A 15 -18.40 -18.54 -4.03
N PHE A 16 -17.25 -17.90 -4.27
CA PHE A 16 -16.71 -16.82 -3.42
C PHE A 16 -17.73 -15.70 -3.24
N HIS A 17 -18.37 -15.28 -4.33
CA HIS A 17 -19.34 -14.17 -4.33
C HIS A 17 -20.67 -14.55 -3.66
N SER A 18 -20.89 -15.83 -3.39
CA SER A 18 -22.10 -16.33 -2.71
C SER A 18 -21.97 -16.30 -1.18
N GLN A 19 -20.75 -16.11 -0.67
CA GLN A 19 -20.46 -16.03 0.76
C GLN A 19 -20.80 -14.66 1.35
N PRO A 20 -21.02 -14.55 2.68
CA PRO A 20 -21.11 -13.25 3.35
C PRO A 20 -19.74 -12.57 3.41
N LEU A 21 -19.73 -11.24 3.59
CA LEU A 21 -18.51 -10.43 3.50
C LEU A 21 -17.39 -10.86 4.46
N ASP A 22 -17.72 -11.22 5.71
CA ASP A 22 -16.76 -11.73 6.69
C ASP A 22 -16.06 -13.01 6.20
N GLU A 23 -16.82 -13.91 5.57
CA GLU A 23 -16.28 -15.14 4.98
C GLU A 23 -15.46 -14.86 3.71
N ARG A 24 -15.87 -13.91 2.86
CA ARG A 24 -15.07 -13.45 1.70
C ARG A 24 -13.73 -12.87 2.12
N ILE A 25 -13.71 -12.09 3.19
CA ILE A 25 -12.48 -11.55 3.80
C ILE A 25 -11.60 -12.70 4.29
N ARG A 26 -12.18 -13.69 4.99
CA ARG A 26 -11.45 -14.88 5.46
C ARG A 26 -10.83 -15.68 4.32
N LEU A 27 -11.58 -15.91 3.24
CA LEU A 27 -11.11 -16.60 2.04
C LEU A 27 -9.99 -15.81 1.33
N SER A 28 -10.16 -14.50 1.21
CA SER A 28 -9.12 -13.60 0.69
C SER A 28 -7.84 -13.62 1.51
N TYR A 29 -7.96 -13.66 2.84
CA TYR A 29 -6.82 -13.77 3.72
C TYR A 29 -6.13 -15.13 3.58
N ALA A 30 -6.88 -16.22 3.39
CA ALA A 30 -6.30 -17.52 3.08
C ALA A 30 -5.52 -17.50 1.75
N THR A 31 -6.00 -16.79 0.73
CA THR A 31 -5.27 -16.57 -0.54
C THR A 31 -3.98 -15.77 -0.30
N LEU A 32 -4.05 -14.66 0.44
CA LEU A 32 -2.86 -13.86 0.79
C LEU A 32 -1.81 -14.68 1.55
N GLU A 33 -2.23 -15.50 2.51
CA GLU A 33 -1.32 -16.34 3.30
C GLU A 33 -0.65 -17.46 2.49
N ARG A 34 -1.22 -17.88 1.34
CA ARG A 34 -0.52 -18.77 0.40
C ARG A 34 0.68 -18.09 -0.25
N LEU A 35 0.70 -16.76 -0.35
CA LEU A 35 1.82 -15.98 -0.87
C LEU A 35 2.89 -15.72 0.21
N ARG A 36 2.53 -15.84 1.50
CA ARG A 36 3.47 -15.71 2.63
C ARG A 36 4.51 -16.83 2.60
N ARG A 37 5.76 -16.49 2.91
CA ARG A 37 6.90 -17.40 3.06
C ARG A 37 7.22 -17.60 4.55
N PRO A 38 7.92 -18.67 4.94
CA PRO A 38 8.23 -18.96 6.35
C PRO A 38 9.00 -17.86 7.09
N ASN A 39 9.76 -17.03 6.37
CA ASN A 39 10.49 -15.88 6.94
C ASN A 39 9.62 -14.62 7.12
N GLY A 40 8.31 -14.71 6.88
CA GLY A 40 7.35 -13.63 7.08
C GLY A 40 7.17 -12.67 5.89
N GLY A 41 7.87 -12.90 4.77
CA GLY A 41 7.70 -12.10 3.55
C GLY A 41 6.57 -12.62 2.68
N TYR A 42 5.98 -11.75 1.87
CA TYR A 42 5.02 -12.12 0.83
C TYR A 42 5.72 -11.99 -0.53
N ILE A 43 5.64 -13.03 -1.36
CA ILE A 43 5.96 -12.85 -2.79
C ILE A 43 4.88 -11.99 -3.44
N ALA A 44 5.23 -11.18 -4.45
CA ALA A 44 4.26 -10.28 -5.08
C ALA A 44 3.14 -11.06 -5.79
N SER A 45 3.48 -12.08 -6.57
CA SER A 45 2.53 -13.00 -7.22
C SER A 45 3.16 -14.39 -7.40
N PRO A 46 2.38 -15.47 -7.57
CA PRO A 46 2.95 -16.81 -7.79
C PRO A 46 3.62 -16.99 -9.15
N TYR A 47 3.43 -16.04 -10.08
CA TYR A 47 3.95 -16.13 -11.44
C TYR A 47 5.48 -16.18 -11.48
N SER A 48 6.01 -17.16 -12.21
CA SER A 48 7.42 -17.28 -12.57
C SER A 48 7.49 -17.29 -14.08
N ALA A 49 8.27 -16.38 -14.68
CA ALA A 49 8.47 -16.40 -16.13
C ALA A 49 9.27 -17.65 -16.54
N ASP A 50 8.74 -18.43 -17.49
CA ASP A 50 9.37 -19.67 -17.98
C ASP A 50 10.63 -19.41 -18.84
N ASP A 51 10.76 -18.19 -19.38
CA ASP A 51 11.83 -17.77 -20.30
C ASP A 51 13.03 -17.13 -19.59
N GLY A 52 13.01 -17.01 -18.26
CA GLY A 52 14.08 -16.39 -17.49
C GLY A 52 14.23 -14.88 -17.70
N SER A 53 13.22 -14.21 -18.28
CA SER A 53 13.21 -12.77 -18.62
C SER A 53 13.35 -11.81 -17.42
N GLY A 54 13.43 -12.31 -16.19
CA GLY A 54 13.61 -11.47 -14.99
C GLY A 54 12.34 -10.69 -14.60
N ASP A 55 11.22 -10.90 -15.28
CA ASP A 55 9.88 -10.37 -14.93
C ASP A 55 9.09 -11.34 -14.05
N ALA A 56 9.80 -12.14 -13.26
CA ALA A 56 9.20 -13.08 -12.32
C ALA A 56 8.66 -12.31 -11.11
N TYR A 57 7.37 -12.48 -10.80
CA TYR A 57 6.70 -11.84 -9.66
C TYR A 57 6.75 -12.69 -8.39
N ASN A 58 7.27 -13.92 -8.48
CA ASN A 58 7.54 -14.82 -7.37
C ASN A 58 8.75 -14.39 -6.50
N VAL A 59 8.93 -13.08 -6.35
CA VAL A 59 10.03 -12.46 -5.61
C VAL A 59 9.50 -11.45 -4.59
N PHE A 60 10.38 -10.95 -3.74
CA PHE A 60 10.03 -9.94 -2.75
C PHE A 60 10.27 -8.54 -3.30
N TRP A 61 9.20 -7.82 -3.63
CA TRP A 61 9.25 -6.36 -3.63
C TRP A 61 9.12 -5.86 -2.19
N ILE A 62 10.03 -4.98 -1.78
CA ILE A 62 10.08 -4.51 -0.39
C ILE A 62 8.80 -3.73 -0.04
N ARG A 63 8.31 -2.89 -0.97
CA ARG A 63 7.04 -2.18 -0.86
C ARG A 63 5.86 -3.15 -0.72
N ASP A 64 5.77 -4.13 -1.60
CA ASP A 64 4.68 -5.10 -1.63
C ASP A 64 4.61 -5.92 -0.34
N ILE A 65 5.74 -6.34 0.25
CA ILE A 65 5.74 -6.98 1.58
C ILE A 65 5.06 -6.07 2.61
N MET A 66 5.44 -4.78 2.62
CA MET A 66 4.91 -3.82 3.58
C MET A 66 3.41 -3.63 3.37
N PHE A 67 2.94 -3.33 2.16
CA PHE A 67 1.50 -3.16 1.91
C PHE A 67 0.70 -4.46 2.07
N ALA A 68 1.22 -5.61 1.61
CA ALA A 68 0.57 -6.90 1.78
C ALA A 68 0.30 -7.18 3.27
N THR A 69 1.26 -6.88 4.14
CA THR A 69 1.11 -7.15 5.57
C THR A 69 0.16 -6.19 6.30
N TYR A 70 -0.30 -5.08 5.70
CA TYR A 70 -1.28 -4.18 6.35
C TYR A 70 -2.60 -4.88 6.65
N ALA A 71 -3.02 -5.86 5.83
CA ALA A 71 -4.21 -6.68 6.12
C ALA A 71 -4.15 -7.30 7.53
N ASN A 72 -2.96 -7.71 7.99
CA ASN A 72 -2.79 -8.31 9.32
C ASN A 72 -3.18 -7.35 10.45
N GLU A 73 -2.94 -6.04 10.31
CA GLU A 73 -3.39 -5.06 11.31
C GLU A 73 -4.91 -5.00 11.42
N TYR A 74 -5.59 -4.94 10.28
CA TYR A 74 -7.04 -4.80 10.23
C TYR A 74 -7.76 -6.06 10.73
N LEU A 75 -7.10 -7.22 10.61
CA LEU A 75 -7.55 -8.49 11.17
C LEU A 75 -7.05 -8.75 12.60
N GLY A 76 -6.34 -7.80 13.23
CA GLY A 76 -5.78 -7.95 14.58
C GLY A 76 -4.61 -8.94 14.71
N CYS A 77 -4.07 -9.42 13.59
CA CYS A 77 -2.95 -10.36 13.48
C CYS A 77 -1.58 -9.66 13.57
N PHE A 78 -1.39 -8.78 14.55
CA PHE A 78 -0.19 -7.92 14.64
C PHE A 78 1.15 -8.68 14.70
N ASP A 79 1.20 -9.89 15.24
CA ASP A 79 2.44 -10.68 15.27
C ASP A 79 2.98 -10.95 13.86
N LYS A 80 2.11 -11.32 12.91
CA LYS A 80 2.50 -11.53 11.50
C LYS A 80 2.94 -10.23 10.83
N MET A 81 2.30 -9.11 11.18
CA MET A 81 2.72 -7.79 10.72
C MET A 81 4.14 -7.48 11.18
N VAL A 82 4.40 -7.61 12.47
CA VAL A 82 5.73 -7.37 13.06
C VAL A 82 6.78 -8.30 12.45
N GLU A 83 6.48 -9.59 12.27
CA GLU A 83 7.39 -10.53 11.57
C GLU A 83 7.76 -10.03 10.17
N SER A 84 6.79 -9.51 9.41
CA SER A 84 7.02 -9.01 8.04
C SER A 84 7.92 -7.77 8.06
N PHE A 85 7.71 -6.86 9.02
CA PHE A 85 8.56 -5.68 9.19
C PHE A 85 9.96 -6.02 9.72
N ARG A 86 10.10 -7.10 10.51
CA ARG A 86 11.40 -7.64 10.92
C ARG A 86 12.17 -8.21 9.73
N LEU A 87 11.49 -8.89 8.81
CA LEU A 87 12.12 -9.29 7.55
C LEU A 87 12.59 -8.08 6.73
N VAL A 88 11.78 -7.00 6.63
CA VAL A 88 12.20 -5.77 5.94
C VAL A 88 13.42 -5.13 6.62
N LEU A 89 13.48 -5.13 7.96
CA LEU A 89 14.68 -4.76 8.70
C LEU A 89 15.89 -5.63 8.32
N ASP A 90 15.72 -6.95 8.25
CA ASP A 90 16.81 -7.87 7.89
C ASP A 90 17.31 -7.63 6.45
N ILE A 91 16.41 -7.32 5.52
CA ILE A 91 16.77 -6.89 4.15
C ILE A 91 17.59 -5.59 4.23
N PHE A 92 17.13 -4.58 4.97
CA PHE A 92 17.88 -3.32 5.14
C PHE A 92 19.23 -3.50 5.83
N LYS A 93 19.35 -4.42 6.79
CA LYS A 93 20.64 -4.79 7.42
C LYS A 93 21.60 -5.40 6.43
N ARG A 94 21.13 -6.29 5.55
CA ARG A 94 21.96 -6.88 4.48
C ARG A 94 22.57 -5.82 3.56
N PHE A 95 21.83 -4.74 3.30
CA PHE A 95 22.29 -3.63 2.45
C PHE A 95 22.72 -2.38 3.26
N HIS A 96 22.99 -2.52 4.55
CA HIS A 96 23.24 -1.38 5.45
C HIS A 96 24.41 -0.51 5.01
N LEU A 97 25.45 -1.12 4.42
CA LEU A 97 26.59 -0.38 3.87
C LEU A 97 26.18 0.54 2.71
N ARG A 98 25.22 0.15 1.85
CA ARG A 98 24.68 1.02 0.80
C ARG A 98 23.96 2.22 1.41
N ILE A 99 23.13 1.98 2.45
CA ILE A 99 22.42 3.03 3.19
C ILE A 99 23.42 4.01 3.83
N ILE A 100 24.45 3.52 4.53
CA ILE A 100 25.46 4.36 5.18
C ILE A 100 26.21 5.20 4.14
N ARG A 101 26.68 4.59 3.04
CA ARG A 101 27.40 5.32 1.99
C ARG A 101 26.56 6.45 1.40
N ALA A 102 25.31 6.17 1.05
CA ALA A 102 24.41 7.16 0.48
C ALA A 102 23.91 8.20 1.50
N SER A 103 24.08 7.97 2.80
CA SER A 103 23.89 8.99 3.84
C SER A 103 25.05 9.98 3.98
N ILE A 104 26.21 9.69 3.38
CA ILE A 104 27.44 10.50 3.45
C ILE A 104 27.75 11.13 2.09
N VAL A 105 27.74 10.31 1.03
CA VAL A 105 28.02 10.72 -0.34
C VAL A 105 26.75 10.53 -1.14
N LYS A 106 26.13 11.64 -1.56
CA LYS A 106 24.88 11.61 -2.31
C LYS A 106 25.09 10.86 -3.63
N PRO A 107 24.45 9.69 -3.85
CA PRO A 107 24.54 8.98 -5.11
C PRO A 107 23.92 9.80 -6.25
N ASN A 108 24.47 9.67 -7.45
CA ASN A 108 23.86 10.25 -8.64
C ASN A 108 22.60 9.44 -9.00
N ILE A 109 21.43 10.08 -8.99
CA ILE A 109 20.15 9.44 -9.31
C ILE A 109 20.07 8.92 -10.76
N LEU A 110 20.96 9.34 -11.65
CA LEU A 110 21.06 8.78 -13.00
C LEU A 110 21.88 7.47 -13.03
N ASN A 111 22.59 7.13 -11.96
CA ASN A 111 23.37 5.90 -11.82
C ASN A 111 22.72 4.94 -10.82
N GLN A 112 21.76 4.17 -11.31
CA GLN A 112 20.92 3.29 -10.47
C GLN A 112 21.65 2.03 -9.97
N ARG A 113 22.74 1.61 -10.63
CA ARG A 113 23.38 0.31 -10.38
C ARG A 113 24.23 0.31 -9.11
N GLY A 114 23.90 -0.57 -8.17
CA GLY A 114 24.71 -0.87 -6.99
C GLY A 114 24.82 0.22 -5.91
N LEU A 115 24.34 1.45 -6.19
CA LEU A 115 24.36 2.58 -5.26
C LEU A 115 23.13 2.65 -4.36
N PHE A 116 21.99 2.21 -4.88
CA PHE A 116 20.69 2.26 -4.20
C PHE A 116 20.32 0.92 -3.58
N MET A 117 19.34 0.96 -2.68
CA MET A 117 18.66 -0.26 -2.23
C MET A 117 17.97 -0.92 -3.42
N PRO A 118 18.06 -2.25 -3.58
CA PRO A 118 17.25 -2.90 -4.59
C PRO A 118 15.77 -2.76 -4.26
N ALA A 119 14.94 -2.54 -5.28
CA ALA A 119 13.48 -2.58 -5.16
C ALA A 119 12.97 -3.99 -4.77
N ARG A 120 13.68 -5.00 -5.31
CA ARG A 120 13.31 -6.41 -5.25
C ARG A 120 14.47 -7.32 -4.87
N VAL A 121 14.19 -8.33 -4.05
CA VAL A 121 15.17 -9.31 -3.55
C VAL A 121 14.65 -10.74 -3.66
N HIS A 122 15.57 -11.70 -3.75
CA HIS A 122 15.23 -13.11 -3.82
C HIS A 122 14.60 -13.58 -2.48
N PRO A 123 13.46 -14.29 -2.47
CA PRO A 123 12.72 -14.63 -1.25
C PRO A 123 13.48 -15.40 -0.17
N THR A 124 14.43 -16.24 -0.58
CA THR A 124 15.26 -17.06 0.31
C THR A 124 16.58 -16.41 0.70
N THR A 125 17.42 -16.01 -0.28
CA THR A 125 18.75 -15.47 -0.01
C THR A 125 18.73 -14.00 0.42
N LEU A 126 17.64 -13.28 0.14
CA LEU A 126 17.50 -11.82 0.28
C LEU A 126 18.53 -11.03 -0.55
N GLU A 127 19.10 -11.66 -1.57
CA GLU A 127 20.03 -11.04 -2.50
C GLU A 127 19.30 -10.24 -3.56
N THR A 128 20.00 -9.25 -4.09
CA THR A 128 19.55 -8.53 -5.29
C THR A 128 19.30 -9.52 -6.42
N ILE A 129 18.13 -9.42 -7.06
CA ILE A 129 17.80 -10.23 -8.25
C ILE A 129 18.46 -9.63 -9.48
N THR A 130 18.34 -8.31 -9.63
CA THR A 130 19.02 -7.52 -10.64
C THR A 130 19.36 -6.15 -10.05
N ASP A 131 20.51 -5.61 -10.44
CA ASP A 131 20.87 -4.20 -10.16
C ASP A 131 20.33 -3.28 -11.29
N ASP A 132 19.47 -3.78 -12.17
CA ASP A 132 18.84 -3.01 -13.24
C ASP A 132 17.52 -2.35 -12.81
N TRP A 133 17.42 -1.07 -13.18
CA TRP A 133 16.21 -0.24 -13.24
C TRP A 133 15.56 0.12 -11.88
N GLY A 134 15.09 1.37 -11.76
CA GLY A 134 14.09 1.74 -10.75
C GLY A 134 14.46 1.62 -9.28
N HIS A 135 15.74 1.66 -8.89
CA HIS A 135 16.16 1.38 -7.50
C HIS A 135 16.11 2.60 -6.55
N HIS A 136 16.17 3.82 -7.07
CA HIS A 136 15.95 5.02 -6.26
C HIS A 136 14.44 5.20 -6.05
N GLN A 137 13.95 4.62 -4.96
CA GLN A 137 12.54 4.64 -4.54
C GLN A 137 12.47 5.11 -3.09
N MET A 138 12.17 6.39 -2.90
CA MET A 138 12.14 7.00 -1.56
C MET A 138 10.88 6.63 -0.78
N ASP A 139 9.79 6.30 -1.49
CA ASP A 139 8.53 5.82 -0.95
C ASP A 139 8.72 4.58 -0.06
N VAL A 140 9.63 3.68 -0.42
CA VAL A 140 9.95 2.48 0.38
C VAL A 140 10.46 2.85 1.77
N PHE A 141 11.37 3.82 1.87
CA PHE A 141 11.87 4.28 3.16
C PHE A 141 10.81 5.06 3.94
N GLY A 142 10.03 5.90 3.24
CA GLY A 142 8.91 6.65 3.83
C GLY A 142 7.86 5.74 4.45
N LEU A 143 7.39 4.74 3.70
CA LEU A 143 6.44 3.72 4.15
C LEU A 143 6.97 2.95 5.35
N PHE A 144 8.23 2.53 5.29
CA PHE A 144 8.87 1.79 6.36
C PHE A 144 8.97 2.62 7.65
N MET A 145 9.47 3.87 7.56
CA MET A 145 9.57 4.75 8.72
C MET A 145 8.19 5.06 9.30
N TYR A 146 7.21 5.39 8.44
CA TYR A 146 5.84 5.66 8.88
C TYR A 146 5.26 4.47 9.64
N LYS A 147 5.38 3.26 9.08
CA LYS A 147 4.70 2.10 9.67
C LYS A 147 5.41 1.55 10.90
N THR A 148 6.74 1.58 10.94
CA THR A 148 7.48 1.17 12.15
C THR A 148 7.19 2.11 13.32
N GLY A 149 7.16 3.42 13.10
CA GLY A 149 6.75 4.40 14.11
C GLY A 149 5.31 4.17 14.58
N ASP A 150 4.38 3.91 13.65
CA ASP A 150 2.99 3.59 13.96
C ASP A 150 2.84 2.32 14.82
N LEU A 151 3.59 1.25 14.51
CA LEU A 151 3.61 0.01 15.29
C LEU A 151 4.14 0.23 16.71
N ILE A 152 5.21 1.02 16.86
CA ILE A 152 5.78 1.35 18.18
C ILE A 152 4.73 2.08 19.03
N ARG A 153 4.05 3.09 18.46
CA ARG A 153 3.00 3.85 19.14
C ARG A 153 1.77 3.01 19.50
N LYS A 154 1.50 1.95 18.72
CA LYS A 154 0.49 0.93 19.04
C LYS A 154 0.91 -0.07 20.11
N GLY A 155 2.12 0.06 20.66
CA GLY A 155 2.61 -0.78 21.76
C GLY A 155 3.48 -1.96 21.32
N TYR A 156 3.86 -2.05 20.04
CA TYR A 156 4.71 -3.12 19.52
C TYR A 156 6.21 -2.78 19.55
N GLY A 157 6.60 -1.70 20.24
CA GLY A 157 7.98 -1.22 20.29
C GLY A 157 8.98 -2.20 20.93
N PHE A 158 8.53 -3.05 21.85
CA PHE A 158 9.37 -4.07 22.50
C PHE A 158 9.95 -5.12 21.55
N ARG A 159 9.50 -5.14 20.30
CA ARG A 159 9.97 -6.04 19.24
C ARG A 159 11.13 -5.46 18.42
N PHE A 160 11.55 -4.22 18.71
CA PHE A 160 12.67 -3.53 18.07
C PHE A 160 13.86 -3.42 19.01
N THR A 161 15.07 -3.55 18.47
CA THR A 161 16.33 -3.48 19.22
C THR A 161 17.05 -2.14 19.01
N THR A 162 18.07 -1.86 19.83
CA THR A 162 18.96 -0.71 19.63
C THR A 162 19.63 -0.70 18.25
N GLU A 163 19.96 -1.87 17.71
CA GLU A 163 20.50 -2.00 16.35
C GLU A 163 19.46 -1.57 15.31
N ASP A 164 18.19 -1.96 15.49
CA ASP A 164 17.10 -1.55 14.60
C ASP A 164 16.93 -0.03 14.60
N PHE A 165 16.95 0.62 15.78
CA PHE A 165 16.90 2.10 15.87
C PHE A 165 18.13 2.77 15.25
N THR A 166 19.31 2.15 15.33
CA THR A 166 20.52 2.63 14.66
C THR A 166 20.37 2.57 13.14
N LEU A 167 19.81 1.48 12.61
CA LEU A 167 19.51 1.34 11.19
C LEU A 167 18.48 2.38 10.72
N ILE A 168 17.37 2.56 11.46
CA ILE A 168 16.36 3.59 11.15
C ILE A 168 16.99 4.99 11.19
N SER A 169 17.90 5.25 12.13
CA SER A 169 18.69 6.48 12.17
C SER A 169 19.57 6.69 10.93
N HIS A 170 20.16 5.63 10.38
CA HIS A 170 20.91 5.72 9.13
C HIS A 170 19.99 5.91 7.91
N ILE A 171 18.80 5.31 7.90
CA ILE A 171 17.77 5.57 6.88
C ILE A 171 17.32 7.03 6.93
N ARG A 172 17.08 7.59 8.13
CA ARG A 172 16.77 9.02 8.32
C ARG A 172 17.88 9.92 7.78
N ASN A 173 19.16 9.56 7.97
CA ASN A 173 20.30 10.30 7.38
C ASN A 173 20.37 10.14 5.86
N TYR A 174 20.08 8.95 5.34
CA TYR A 174 19.96 8.69 3.91
C TYR A 174 18.90 9.61 3.29
N ILE A 175 17.70 9.67 3.88
CA ILE A 175 16.61 10.56 3.45
C ILE A 175 17.07 12.02 3.48
N PHE A 176 17.73 12.45 4.56
CA PHE A 176 18.24 13.81 4.66
C PHE A 176 19.24 14.17 3.55
N ASN A 177 20.18 13.26 3.26
CA ASN A 177 21.22 13.50 2.26
C ASN A 177 20.70 13.40 0.82
N MET A 178 19.77 12.48 0.54
CA MET A 178 19.06 12.46 -0.73
C MET A 178 18.22 13.72 -0.89
N GLY A 179 17.56 14.17 0.17
CA GLY A 179 16.54 15.21 0.09
C GLY A 179 15.33 14.73 -0.73
N PHE A 180 14.54 15.69 -1.19
CA PHE A 180 13.41 15.45 -2.08
C PHE A 180 13.87 15.60 -3.53
N GLU A 181 14.74 14.69 -3.98
CA GLU A 181 15.20 14.59 -5.38
C GLU A 181 14.21 13.79 -6.23
N PRO A 182 14.26 13.92 -7.57
CA PRO A 182 13.53 13.04 -8.47
C PRO A 182 13.86 11.57 -8.25
N ASP A 183 12.84 10.71 -8.22
CA ASP A 183 12.96 9.27 -7.98
C ASP A 183 12.09 8.48 -8.96
N PHE A 184 12.07 7.15 -8.87
CA PHE A 184 11.31 6.30 -9.78
C PHE A 184 9.87 6.04 -9.29
N GLY A 185 9.47 6.63 -8.17
CA GLY A 185 8.16 6.48 -7.58
C GLY A 185 7.71 5.03 -7.35
N MET A 186 6.41 4.90 -7.09
CA MET A 186 5.75 3.62 -6.79
C MET A 186 5.70 2.67 -8.00
N TRP A 187 5.78 3.23 -9.20
CA TRP A 187 5.66 2.53 -10.47
C TRP A 187 7.00 2.15 -11.11
N GLU A 188 8.11 2.44 -10.44
CA GLU A 188 9.46 2.16 -10.95
C GLU A 188 9.74 2.87 -12.29
N GLU A 189 9.23 4.08 -12.46
CA GLU A 189 9.33 4.86 -13.69
C GLU A 189 9.75 6.29 -13.37
N GLY A 190 10.81 6.75 -14.04
CA GLY A 190 11.38 8.08 -13.80
C GLY A 190 12.84 8.15 -14.26
N PRO A 191 13.68 8.98 -13.61
CA PRO A 191 13.38 9.72 -12.38
C PRO A 191 12.53 10.98 -12.61
N GLU A 192 11.53 11.22 -11.76
CA GLU A 192 10.73 12.45 -11.68
C GLU A 192 10.42 12.81 -10.22
N GLU A 193 10.05 14.07 -9.97
CA GLU A 193 9.54 14.48 -8.66
C GLU A 193 8.11 13.92 -8.50
N HIS A 194 7.91 13.02 -7.54
CA HIS A 194 6.64 12.32 -7.31
C HIS A 194 5.98 12.75 -6.00
N SER A 195 4.77 13.32 -6.06
CA SER A 195 4.02 13.77 -4.89
C SER A 195 3.74 12.60 -3.92
N SER A 196 3.43 11.43 -4.46
CA SER A 196 3.22 10.20 -3.67
C SER A 196 4.47 9.77 -2.91
N SER A 197 5.65 9.80 -3.54
CA SER A 197 6.92 9.47 -2.89
C SER A 197 7.33 10.52 -1.85
N TYR A 198 7.22 11.80 -2.19
CA TYR A 198 7.53 12.90 -1.27
C TYR A 198 6.60 12.88 -0.05
N GLY A 199 5.32 12.60 -0.25
CA GLY A 199 4.37 12.46 0.84
C GLY A 199 4.61 11.22 1.69
N ALA A 200 5.07 10.10 1.12
CA ALA A 200 5.49 8.93 1.88
C ALA A 200 6.68 9.25 2.79
N VAL A 201 7.71 9.92 2.26
CA VAL A 201 8.87 10.37 3.03
C VAL A 201 8.46 11.34 4.12
N LEU A 202 7.67 12.36 3.79
CA LEU A 202 7.17 13.34 4.76
C LEU A 202 6.35 12.67 5.86
N GLY A 203 5.43 11.76 5.51
CA GLY A 203 4.64 10.99 6.46
C GLY A 203 5.52 10.15 7.40
N GLY A 204 6.56 9.50 6.85
CA GLY A 204 7.56 8.78 7.63
C GLY A 204 8.30 9.68 8.61
N LEU A 205 8.83 10.81 8.15
CA LEU A 205 9.53 11.77 9.01
C LEU A 205 8.62 12.36 10.09
N MET A 206 7.39 12.72 9.73
CA MET A 206 6.40 13.27 10.65
C MET A 206 5.99 12.27 11.73
N MET A 207 5.90 10.97 11.41
CA MET A 207 5.63 9.93 12.41
C MET A 207 6.69 9.90 13.53
N TRP A 208 7.95 10.12 13.19
CA TRP A 208 9.07 10.10 14.15
C TRP A 208 9.32 11.45 14.82
N TYR A 209 9.00 12.57 14.17
CA TYR A 209 9.05 13.90 14.79
C TYR A 209 7.86 14.16 15.74
N ASP A 210 6.74 13.50 15.48
CA ASP A 210 5.38 13.96 15.77
C ASP A 210 5.19 14.76 17.07
N GLN A 211 4.77 16.00 16.92
CA GLN A 211 4.36 16.92 17.99
C GLN A 211 2.83 16.94 18.15
N GLY A 212 2.19 15.77 18.05
CA GLY A 212 0.75 15.57 18.21
C GLY A 212 -0.10 15.58 16.93
N TYR A 213 0.53 15.64 15.75
CA TYR A 213 -0.09 15.47 14.43
C TYR A 213 -0.88 14.15 14.31
N TYR A 214 -0.34 13.03 14.80
CA TYR A 214 -1.01 11.71 14.75
C TYR A 214 -1.63 11.26 16.07
N ASP A 215 -1.73 12.13 17.08
CA ASP A 215 -2.26 11.78 18.41
C ASP A 215 -3.66 11.14 18.35
N TYR A 216 -4.50 11.60 17.41
CA TYR A 216 -5.86 11.07 17.24
C TYR A 216 -5.90 9.56 16.90
N LYS A 217 -4.80 8.99 16.40
CA LYS A 217 -4.69 7.56 16.05
C LYS A 217 -4.42 6.65 17.25
N TYR A 218 -3.95 7.20 18.37
CA TYR A 218 -3.43 6.40 19.49
C TYR A 218 -4.12 6.71 20.80
N LYS A 219 -4.50 5.67 21.54
CA LYS A 219 -5.03 5.83 22.90
C LYS A 219 -3.96 6.28 23.90
N GLN A 220 -2.72 5.83 23.70
CA GLN A 220 -1.57 6.18 24.52
C GLN A 220 -0.61 7.02 23.68
N LYS A 221 -0.13 8.12 24.26
CA LYS A 221 0.83 9.01 23.62
C LYS A 221 2.24 8.54 23.94
N THR A 222 2.79 7.72 23.04
CA THR A 222 4.16 7.22 23.14
C THR A 222 5.09 8.13 22.35
N ASP A 223 5.97 8.85 23.05
CA ASP A 223 7.04 9.61 22.40
C ASP A 223 8.11 8.66 21.85
N ILE A 224 8.32 8.71 20.54
CA ILE A 224 9.34 7.94 19.83
C ILE A 224 10.42 8.84 19.21
N GLY A 225 10.29 10.16 19.31
CA GLY A 225 11.20 11.11 18.66
C GLY A 225 12.60 11.12 19.27
N THR A 226 12.73 10.70 20.54
CA THR A 226 14.03 10.51 21.18
C THR A 226 14.79 9.28 20.69
N LEU A 227 14.10 8.29 20.12
CA LEU A 227 14.71 7.05 19.61
C LEU A 227 15.38 7.28 18.24
N VAL A 228 14.74 8.07 17.37
CA VAL A 228 15.29 8.50 16.08
C VAL A 228 14.96 9.98 15.87
N PRO A 229 15.86 10.90 16.26
CA PRO A 229 15.59 12.34 16.18
C PRO A 229 15.39 12.84 14.74
N VAL A 230 14.23 13.38 14.42
CA VAL A 230 13.97 14.08 13.15
C VAL A 230 14.02 15.58 13.40
N SER A 231 14.68 16.34 12.52
CA SER A 231 14.76 17.80 12.68
C SER A 231 13.59 18.51 12.02
N GLU A 232 13.20 19.67 12.56
CA GLU A 232 12.18 20.55 11.95
C GLU A 232 12.52 20.93 10.52
N ARG A 233 13.81 21.10 10.21
CA ARG A 233 14.26 21.37 8.83
C ARG A 233 13.84 20.27 7.86
N MET A 234 13.96 19.00 8.24
CA MET A 234 13.55 17.88 7.39
C MET A 234 12.05 17.90 7.09
N ILE A 235 11.25 18.25 8.11
CA ILE A 235 9.79 18.40 7.95
C ILE A 235 9.48 19.59 7.01
N ALA A 236 10.11 20.75 7.24
CA ALA A 236 9.88 21.95 6.43
C ALA A 236 10.31 21.77 4.97
N ASP A 237 11.44 21.08 4.73
CA ASP A 237 11.91 20.79 3.37
C ASP A 237 10.94 19.82 2.66
N GLY A 238 10.40 18.82 3.38
CA GLY A 238 9.40 17.90 2.80
C GLY A 238 8.05 18.53 2.54
N GLN A 239 7.57 19.38 3.43
CA GLN A 239 6.36 20.17 3.20
C GLN A 239 6.53 21.07 1.97
N ARG A 240 7.66 21.77 1.85
CA ARG A 240 7.94 22.63 0.70
C ARG A 240 7.98 21.83 -0.61
N ALA A 241 8.65 20.67 -0.61
CA ALA A 241 8.74 19.81 -1.79
C ALA A 241 7.36 19.27 -2.21
N LEU A 242 6.59 18.73 -1.27
CA LEU A 242 5.26 18.20 -1.54
C LEU A 242 4.29 19.30 -2.02
N LEU A 243 4.26 20.45 -1.34
CA LEU A 243 3.41 21.60 -1.75
C LEU A 243 3.79 22.15 -3.12
N GLY A 244 5.06 22.04 -3.53
CA GLY A 244 5.50 22.45 -4.86
C GLY A 244 4.95 21.58 -5.99
N LEU A 245 4.51 20.35 -5.69
CA LEU A 245 3.92 19.42 -6.65
C LEU A 245 2.40 19.44 -6.61
N LEU A 246 1.78 19.51 -5.44
CA LEU A 246 0.33 19.38 -5.32
C LEU A 246 -0.43 20.45 -6.13
N PRO A 247 -1.55 20.08 -6.79
CA PRO A 247 -2.25 18.79 -6.70
C PRO A 247 -1.79 17.72 -7.71
N ARG A 248 -0.78 17.99 -8.56
CA ARG A 248 -0.31 17.00 -9.55
C ARG A 248 0.63 15.97 -8.91
N GLU A 249 0.79 14.82 -9.57
CA GLU A 249 1.74 13.80 -9.12
C GLU A 249 3.18 14.19 -9.49
N SER A 250 3.42 14.52 -10.76
CA SER A 250 4.75 14.84 -11.28
C SER A 250 4.67 15.84 -12.43
N ALA A 251 5.81 16.12 -13.07
CA ALA A 251 5.84 17.00 -14.24
C ALA A 251 5.08 16.41 -15.43
N SER A 252 5.20 15.09 -15.65
CA SER A 252 4.51 14.38 -16.73
C SER A 252 3.13 13.84 -16.32
N ARG A 253 2.86 13.68 -15.02
CA ARG A 253 1.63 13.07 -14.50
C ARG A 253 0.76 14.11 -13.78
N PRO A 254 -0.26 14.69 -14.44
CA PRO A 254 -1.17 15.66 -13.80
C PRO A 254 -2.01 15.02 -12.69
N TYR A 255 -2.21 13.69 -12.74
CA TYR A 255 -2.88 12.89 -11.74
C TYR A 255 -2.39 11.45 -11.81
N ASP A 256 -2.28 10.79 -10.66
CA ASP A 256 -1.81 9.41 -10.54
C ASP A 256 -2.53 8.71 -9.37
N MET A 257 -2.88 7.45 -9.56
CA MET A 257 -3.47 6.60 -8.53
C MET A 257 -2.60 6.52 -7.25
N ALA A 258 -1.27 6.61 -7.38
CA ALA A 258 -0.33 6.62 -6.26
C ALA A 258 -0.57 7.78 -5.27
N GLN A 259 -1.19 8.88 -5.70
CA GLN A 259 -1.55 10.00 -4.84
C GLN A 259 -2.57 9.63 -3.75
N LEU A 260 -3.32 8.53 -3.92
CA LEU A 260 -4.20 8.01 -2.87
C LEU A 260 -3.42 7.61 -1.60
N SER A 261 -2.12 7.33 -1.73
CA SER A 261 -1.23 7.08 -0.58
C SER A 261 -1.16 8.26 0.40
N LEU A 262 -1.29 9.49 -0.10
CA LEU A 262 -1.28 10.73 0.67
C LEU A 262 -2.46 10.81 1.65
N ILE A 263 -3.58 10.18 1.28
CA ILE A 263 -4.79 10.08 2.09
C ILE A 263 -4.65 8.89 3.05
N TRP A 264 -4.38 7.71 2.51
CA TRP A 264 -4.12 6.50 3.27
C TRP A 264 -2.95 5.71 2.67
N PRO A 265 -1.93 5.35 3.46
CA PRO A 265 -1.96 5.31 4.91
C PRO A 265 -1.51 6.61 5.60
N TYR A 266 -0.91 7.57 4.89
CA TYR A 266 -0.14 8.64 5.53
C TYR A 266 -1.00 9.75 6.15
N SER A 267 -2.15 10.08 5.57
CA SER A 267 -3.00 11.22 5.97
C SER A 267 -2.15 12.50 6.14
N ILE A 268 -1.43 12.86 5.08
CA ILE A 268 -0.38 13.88 5.09
C ILE A 268 -0.76 15.19 4.37
N VAL A 269 -1.95 15.22 3.77
CA VAL A 269 -2.51 16.39 3.07
C VAL A 269 -3.79 16.84 3.74
N ASP A 270 -4.17 18.10 3.54
CA ASP A 270 -5.40 18.68 4.09
C ASP A 270 -6.67 18.18 3.38
N TYR A 271 -7.82 18.43 4.00
CA TYR A 271 -9.13 17.96 3.53
C TYR A 271 -9.46 18.39 2.10
N ALA A 272 -9.19 19.65 1.73
CA ALA A 272 -9.49 20.13 0.38
C ALA A 272 -8.61 19.43 -0.66
N THR A 273 -7.34 19.23 -0.35
CA THR A 273 -6.41 18.47 -1.19
C THR A 273 -6.82 17.00 -1.32
N LYS A 274 -7.29 16.35 -0.24
CA LYS A 274 -7.83 14.97 -0.29
C LYS A 274 -8.96 14.86 -1.31
N LEU A 275 -9.93 15.79 -1.25
CA LEU A 275 -11.07 15.81 -2.17
C LEU A 275 -10.64 16.07 -3.61
N ALA A 276 -9.70 16.99 -3.85
CA ALA A 276 -9.18 17.27 -5.18
C ALA A 276 -8.47 16.05 -5.81
N ILE A 277 -7.69 15.31 -5.01
CA ILE A 277 -7.04 14.07 -5.46
C ILE A 277 -8.10 13.01 -5.79
N LEU A 278 -9.08 12.78 -4.90
CA LEU A 278 -10.15 11.80 -5.11
C LEU A 278 -10.95 12.12 -6.38
N GLU A 279 -11.41 13.35 -6.53
CA GLU A 279 -12.16 13.79 -7.72
C GLU A 279 -11.34 13.60 -9.00
N SER A 280 -10.05 13.95 -8.97
CA SER A 280 -9.17 13.81 -10.14
C SER A 280 -8.95 12.34 -10.53
N VAL A 281 -8.70 11.46 -9.56
CA VAL A 281 -8.56 10.02 -9.80
C VAL A 281 -9.87 9.43 -10.30
N GLU A 282 -11.00 9.76 -9.67
CA GLU A 282 -12.32 9.24 -10.05
C GLU A 282 -12.73 9.66 -11.46
N LYS A 283 -12.51 10.93 -11.81
CA LYS A 283 -12.92 11.47 -13.10
C LYS A 283 -12.07 10.95 -14.25
N ASN A 284 -10.77 10.77 -14.01
CA ASN A 284 -9.82 10.58 -15.10
C ASN A 284 -9.17 9.19 -15.16
N LEU A 285 -9.16 8.42 -14.06
CA LEU A 285 -8.44 7.14 -13.98
C LEU A 285 -9.34 5.93 -13.70
N VAL A 286 -10.48 6.11 -13.02
CA VAL A 286 -11.42 5.01 -12.76
C VAL A 286 -11.99 4.47 -14.07
N GLY A 287 -11.81 3.17 -14.27
CA GLY A 287 -12.41 2.39 -15.35
C GLY A 287 -13.49 1.44 -14.84
N VAL A 288 -13.78 0.40 -15.62
CA VAL A 288 -14.82 -0.58 -15.29
C VAL A 288 -14.28 -1.65 -14.33
N LEU A 289 -13.08 -2.15 -14.59
CA LEU A 289 -12.45 -3.27 -13.88
C LEU A 289 -11.36 -2.81 -12.90
N GLY A 290 -10.95 -1.55 -12.96
CA GLY A 290 -9.91 -1.03 -12.09
C GLY A 290 -9.72 0.47 -12.21
N VAL A 291 -8.59 0.95 -11.69
CA VAL A 291 -8.14 2.33 -11.85
C VAL A 291 -6.83 2.29 -12.63
N ARG A 292 -6.71 3.13 -13.66
CA ARG A 292 -5.46 3.29 -14.42
C ARG A 292 -4.40 3.93 -13.51
N ARG A 293 -3.12 3.59 -13.68
CA ARG A 293 -2.06 4.18 -12.84
C ARG A 293 -1.97 5.69 -13.05
N TYR A 294 -1.81 6.12 -14.30
CA TYR A 294 -1.75 7.52 -14.73
C TYR A 294 -2.06 7.62 -16.25
N PRO A 295 -2.25 8.82 -16.84
CA PRO A 295 -2.51 8.97 -18.27
C PRO A 295 -1.41 8.41 -19.16
N GLN A 296 -1.78 7.74 -20.26
CA GLN A 296 -0.85 7.22 -21.27
C GLN A 296 0.14 6.17 -20.74
N ASP A 297 -0.17 5.57 -19.59
CA ASP A 297 0.54 4.40 -19.09
C ASP A 297 0.54 3.28 -20.13
N VAL A 298 1.73 2.84 -20.52
CA VAL A 298 1.91 1.80 -21.53
C VAL A 298 2.13 0.42 -20.93
N TYR A 299 2.29 0.28 -19.61
CA TYR A 299 2.57 -1.03 -19.01
C TYR A 299 1.35 -1.94 -19.07
N CYS A 300 1.57 -3.20 -19.48
CA CYS A 300 0.51 -4.21 -19.58
C CYS A 300 0.92 -5.62 -19.12
N GLY A 301 2.03 -5.74 -18.38
CA GLY A 301 2.52 -7.03 -17.84
C GLY A 301 3.04 -8.03 -18.88
N LYS A 302 3.03 -7.66 -20.16
CA LYS A 302 3.63 -8.40 -21.28
C LYS A 302 4.46 -7.46 -22.18
N GLY A 303 5.04 -6.42 -21.60
CA GLY A 303 5.71 -5.33 -22.31
C GLY A 303 4.89 -4.04 -22.31
N THR A 304 4.91 -3.33 -23.45
CA THR A 304 4.22 -2.04 -23.62
C THR A 304 3.05 -2.16 -24.60
N VAL A 305 1.90 -1.55 -24.29
CA VAL A 305 0.86 -1.30 -25.30
C VAL A 305 1.33 -0.18 -26.24
N PRO A 306 0.96 -0.22 -27.54
CA PRO A 306 1.16 0.92 -28.43
C PRO A 306 0.53 2.18 -27.83
N HIS A 307 1.14 3.35 -28.05
CA HIS A 307 0.74 4.67 -27.50
C HIS A 307 -0.68 5.17 -27.89
N GLU A 308 -1.53 4.32 -28.44
CA GLU A 308 -2.91 4.60 -28.86
C GLU A 308 -3.91 3.52 -28.36
N GLY A 309 -3.48 2.58 -27.50
CA GLY A 309 -4.30 1.50 -26.97
C GLY A 309 -5.00 1.81 -25.63
N GLU A 310 -5.93 0.95 -25.24
CA GLU A 310 -6.50 0.93 -23.89
C GLU A 310 -5.39 0.65 -22.86
N THR A 311 -5.20 1.56 -21.91
CA THR A 311 -4.24 1.40 -20.81
C THR A 311 -4.78 0.42 -19.78
N ALA A 312 -3.89 -0.31 -19.09
CA ALA A 312 -4.31 -1.29 -18.09
C ALA A 312 -5.10 -0.66 -16.93
N GLU A 313 -6.15 -1.35 -16.49
CA GLU A 313 -6.96 -1.00 -15.32
C GLU A 313 -6.56 -1.90 -14.14
N TRP A 314 -6.22 -1.30 -12.99
CA TRP A 314 -5.71 -2.03 -11.84
C TRP A 314 -6.79 -2.17 -10.76
N PRO A 315 -7.29 -3.38 -10.45
CA PRO A 315 -8.32 -3.58 -9.42
C PRO A 315 -7.93 -3.04 -8.04
N LEU A 316 -6.63 -3.06 -7.70
CA LEU A 316 -6.14 -2.52 -6.42
C LEU A 316 -6.52 -1.05 -6.19
N GLY A 317 -6.68 -0.26 -7.26
CA GLY A 317 -7.09 1.14 -7.16
C GLY A 317 -8.52 1.31 -6.66
N LEU A 318 -9.43 0.40 -7.03
CA LEU A 318 -10.80 0.38 -6.52
C LEU A 318 -10.81 0.09 -5.02
N ALA A 319 -9.97 -0.87 -4.59
CA ALA A 319 -9.77 -1.14 -3.18
C ALA A 319 -9.21 0.09 -2.44
N TRP A 320 -8.26 0.81 -3.04
CA TRP A 320 -7.65 2.01 -2.46
C TRP A 320 -8.65 3.16 -2.31
N LEU A 321 -9.48 3.41 -3.33
CA LEU A 321 -10.57 4.39 -3.25
C LEU A 321 -11.55 4.04 -2.14
N SER A 322 -11.92 2.75 -2.04
CA SER A 322 -12.78 2.28 -0.95
C SER A 322 -12.18 2.56 0.44
N ILE A 323 -10.86 2.33 0.60
CA ILE A 323 -10.14 2.61 1.84
C ILE A 323 -10.12 4.12 2.14
N CYS A 324 -9.82 4.97 1.15
CA CYS A 324 -9.78 6.42 1.34
C CYS A 324 -11.14 6.97 1.76
N TYR A 325 -12.21 6.55 1.08
CA TYR A 325 -13.57 6.96 1.43
C TYR A 325 -14.01 6.41 2.79
N SER A 326 -13.60 5.20 3.15
CA SER A 326 -13.82 4.66 4.49
C SER A 326 -13.13 5.51 5.56
N LYS A 327 -11.93 6.05 5.28
CA LYS A 327 -11.23 6.96 6.20
C LYS A 327 -11.92 8.31 6.36
N LEU A 328 -12.51 8.85 5.30
CA LEU A 328 -13.31 10.09 5.38
C LEU A 328 -14.63 9.87 6.15
N ALA A 329 -15.22 8.67 6.09
CA ALA A 329 -16.42 8.34 6.86
C ALA A 329 -16.16 8.07 8.36
N GLU A 330 -14.96 7.59 8.69
CA GLU A 330 -14.61 7.07 10.02
C GLU A 330 -14.69 8.13 11.13
N TYR A 331 -14.28 9.36 10.84
CA TYR A 331 -14.19 10.46 11.80
C TYR A 331 -15.19 11.58 11.47
N ASP A 332 -15.60 12.33 12.49
CA ASP A 332 -16.49 13.50 12.39
C ASP A 332 -15.74 14.81 12.09
N GLN A 333 -14.43 14.74 11.90
CA GLN A 333 -13.61 15.88 11.52
C GLN A 333 -12.38 15.45 10.70
N ASP A 334 -11.94 16.36 9.85
CA ASP A 334 -10.63 16.37 9.19
C ASP A 334 -9.97 17.73 9.46
N PHE A 335 -8.92 18.11 8.72
CA PHE A 335 -8.18 19.35 8.95
C PHE A 335 -7.92 20.11 7.65
N ASP A 336 -7.99 21.44 7.70
CA ASP A 336 -7.58 22.31 6.60
C ASP A 336 -6.04 22.46 6.51
N ALA A 337 -5.56 23.24 5.54
CA ALA A 337 -4.14 23.44 5.28
C ALA A 337 -3.35 24.08 6.45
N VAL A 338 -4.03 24.79 7.35
CA VAL A 338 -3.44 25.40 8.56
C VAL A 338 -3.79 24.62 9.84
N ARG A 339 -4.36 23.42 9.68
CA ARG A 339 -4.78 22.49 10.74
C ARG A 339 -5.95 22.96 11.61
N HIS A 340 -6.83 23.82 11.11
CA HIS A 340 -8.12 24.00 11.75
C HIS A 340 -9.05 22.81 11.45
N PRO A 341 -9.85 22.36 12.44
CA PRO A 341 -10.81 21.29 12.24
C PRO A 341 -11.85 21.65 11.17
N VAL A 342 -12.07 20.71 10.24
CA VAL A 342 -13.19 20.71 9.30
C VAL A 342 -14.16 19.63 9.75
N TYR A 343 -15.29 20.01 10.33
CA TYR A 343 -16.29 19.07 10.84
C TYR A 343 -17.12 18.46 9.71
N LEU A 344 -17.38 17.17 9.81
CA LEU A 344 -18.17 16.38 8.87
C LEU A 344 -19.47 15.95 9.54
N ASP A 345 -20.60 16.37 8.98
CA ASP A 345 -21.90 15.90 9.44
C ASP A 345 -22.18 14.45 9.02
N TRP A 346 -23.28 13.89 9.51
CA TRP A 346 -23.66 12.52 9.19
C TRP A 346 -24.00 12.33 7.71
N ASP A 347 -24.56 13.33 7.03
CA ASP A 347 -24.92 13.22 5.62
C ASP A 347 -23.66 13.08 4.75
N GLN A 348 -22.63 13.89 5.03
CA GLN A 348 -21.32 13.80 4.39
C GLN A 348 -20.65 12.46 4.67
N ARG A 349 -20.66 12.01 5.93
CA ARG A 349 -20.03 10.72 6.31
C ARG A 349 -20.75 9.53 5.71
N VAL A 350 -22.08 9.54 5.63
CA VAL A 350 -22.88 8.51 4.97
C VAL A 350 -22.64 8.52 3.46
N HIS A 351 -22.45 9.69 2.86
CA HIS A 351 -22.08 9.82 1.45
C HIS A 351 -20.71 9.16 1.18
N TYR A 352 -19.68 9.47 1.99
CA TYR A 352 -18.38 8.83 1.88
C TYR A 352 -18.43 7.32 2.12
N PHE A 353 -19.20 6.85 3.10
CA PHE A 353 -19.42 5.42 3.29
C PHE A 353 -20.07 4.76 2.07
N SER A 354 -21.04 5.43 1.45
CA SER A 354 -21.70 4.94 0.23
C SER A 354 -20.72 4.82 -0.95
N LEU A 355 -19.81 5.78 -1.10
CA LEU A 355 -18.73 5.71 -2.10
C LEU A 355 -17.74 4.57 -1.78
N ALA A 356 -17.40 4.38 -0.51
CA ALA A 356 -16.55 3.27 -0.09
C ALA A 356 -17.16 1.90 -0.45
N VAL A 357 -18.46 1.73 -0.21
CA VAL A 357 -19.22 0.52 -0.60
C VAL A 357 -19.26 0.38 -2.12
N LYS A 358 -19.53 1.46 -2.87
CA LYS A 358 -19.55 1.45 -4.33
C LYS A 358 -18.24 0.89 -4.90
N TYR A 359 -17.10 1.44 -4.47
CA TYR A 359 -15.79 1.02 -4.98
C TYR A 359 -15.41 -0.39 -4.52
N PHE A 360 -15.81 -0.80 -3.30
CA PHE A 360 -15.63 -2.18 -2.85
C PHE A 360 -16.43 -3.18 -3.70
N MET A 361 -17.70 -2.88 -4.00
CA MET A 361 -18.52 -3.75 -4.86
C MET A 361 -17.98 -3.81 -6.29
N GLN A 362 -17.46 -2.70 -6.80
CA GLN A 362 -16.81 -2.66 -8.11
C GLN A 362 -15.53 -3.52 -8.12
N LEU A 363 -14.73 -3.46 -7.05
CA LEU A 363 -13.58 -4.35 -6.85
C LEU A 363 -14.00 -5.82 -6.87
N GLU A 364 -15.02 -6.21 -6.08
CA GLU A 364 -15.48 -7.60 -6.06
C GLU A 364 -15.98 -8.06 -7.44
N ALA A 365 -16.63 -7.18 -8.21
CA ALA A 365 -17.04 -7.51 -9.58
C ALA A 365 -15.85 -7.71 -10.54
N ALA A 366 -14.68 -7.17 -10.22
CA ALA A 366 -13.43 -7.32 -10.98
C ALA A 366 -12.52 -8.44 -10.41
N MET A 367 -12.96 -9.20 -9.40
CA MET A 367 -12.21 -10.35 -8.89
C MET A 367 -12.51 -11.61 -9.72
N THR A 368 -11.61 -12.59 -9.69
CA THR A 368 -11.89 -13.90 -10.31
C THR A 368 -12.95 -14.65 -9.50
N PRO A 369 -13.64 -15.64 -10.09
CA PRO A 369 -14.63 -16.47 -9.37
C PRO A 369 -14.07 -17.15 -8.10
N GLU A 370 -12.76 -17.40 -8.05
CA GLU A 370 -12.06 -17.96 -6.89
C GLU A 370 -11.77 -16.94 -5.78
N GLY A 371 -12.08 -15.65 -6.00
CA GLY A 371 -11.82 -14.56 -5.07
C GLY A 371 -10.39 -14.02 -5.14
N TRP A 372 -9.71 -14.17 -6.29
CA TRP A 372 -8.38 -13.59 -6.49
C TRP A 372 -8.52 -12.17 -7.01
N VAL A 373 -7.69 -11.26 -6.47
CA VAL A 373 -7.55 -9.92 -7.02
C VAL A 373 -6.39 -9.91 -8.02
N PRO A 374 -6.66 -9.72 -9.33
CA PRO A 374 -5.61 -9.57 -10.34
C PRO A 374 -4.78 -8.31 -10.14
N GLU A 375 -3.56 -8.32 -10.67
CA GLU A 375 -2.76 -7.10 -10.82
C GLU A 375 -3.49 -6.06 -11.68
N MET A 376 -3.96 -6.48 -12.87
CA MET A 376 -4.58 -5.58 -13.84
C MET A 376 -5.43 -6.32 -14.88
N TYR A 377 -6.18 -5.53 -15.65
CA TYR A 377 -6.90 -5.90 -16.86
C TYR A 377 -6.46 -5.04 -18.05
N VAL A 378 -6.35 -5.65 -19.23
CA VAL A 378 -6.20 -4.94 -20.51
C VAL A 378 -7.41 -5.30 -21.37
N GLY A 379 -8.34 -4.36 -21.51
CA GLY A 379 -9.69 -4.70 -21.98
C GLY A 379 -10.36 -5.69 -21.02
N ASP A 380 -10.79 -6.85 -21.53
CA ASP A 380 -11.35 -7.96 -20.76
C ASP A 380 -10.32 -9.01 -20.33
N GLN A 381 -9.06 -8.86 -20.74
CA GLN A 381 -8.01 -9.85 -20.47
C GLN A 381 -7.35 -9.60 -19.11
N VAL A 382 -7.43 -10.61 -18.25
CA VAL A 382 -6.78 -10.61 -16.94
C VAL A 382 -5.25 -10.78 -17.07
N GLY A 383 -4.50 -10.01 -16.29
CA GLY A 383 -3.05 -10.13 -16.19
C GLY A 383 -2.59 -11.44 -15.54
N HIS A 384 -1.37 -11.88 -15.88
CA HIS A 384 -0.80 -13.13 -15.38
C HIS A 384 -0.46 -13.11 -13.89
N ASN A 385 -0.24 -11.93 -13.32
CA ASN A 385 0.03 -11.72 -11.90
C ASN A 385 -1.27 -11.76 -11.09
N THR A 386 -1.87 -12.95 -11.02
CA THR A 386 -3.14 -13.19 -10.35
C THR A 386 -3.02 -14.43 -9.46
N PRO A 387 -3.23 -14.32 -8.13
CA PRO A 387 -3.46 -13.09 -7.36
C PRO A 387 -2.19 -12.23 -7.20
N LEU A 388 -2.38 -10.92 -7.02
CA LEU A 388 -1.34 -9.99 -6.55
C LEU A 388 -1.47 -9.78 -5.02
N ALA A 389 -0.39 -9.99 -4.25
CA ALA A 389 -0.40 -9.92 -2.78
C ALA A 389 -0.86 -8.55 -2.25
N TRP A 390 -0.37 -7.48 -2.87
CA TRP A 390 -0.77 -6.12 -2.51
C TRP A 390 -2.28 -5.91 -2.73
N ALA A 391 -2.77 -6.24 -3.92
CA ALA A 391 -4.19 -6.08 -4.25
C ALA A 391 -5.10 -6.94 -3.36
N GLN A 392 -4.69 -8.19 -3.08
CA GLN A 392 -5.43 -9.08 -2.18
C GLN A 392 -5.50 -8.54 -0.75
N SER A 393 -4.40 -7.95 -0.26
CA SER A 393 -4.38 -7.28 1.04
C SER A 393 -5.36 -6.11 1.09
N PHE A 394 -5.47 -5.35 0.00
CA PHE A 394 -6.33 -4.17 -0.04
C PHE A 394 -7.82 -4.52 -0.12
N HIS A 395 -8.16 -5.64 -0.77
CA HIS A 395 -9.51 -6.21 -0.67
C HIS A 395 -9.87 -6.54 0.80
N ILE A 396 -8.95 -7.16 1.54
CA ILE A 396 -9.16 -7.50 2.96
C ILE A 396 -9.35 -6.22 3.79
N ILE A 397 -8.49 -5.22 3.60
CA ILE A 397 -8.53 -3.96 4.36
C ILE A 397 -9.83 -3.20 4.08
N SER A 398 -10.18 -3.02 2.80
CA SER A 398 -11.41 -2.31 2.41
C SER A 398 -12.66 -3.00 2.97
N GLY A 399 -12.81 -4.32 2.79
CA GLY A 399 -13.93 -5.08 3.34
C GLY A 399 -14.00 -5.01 4.88
N GLN A 400 -12.86 -5.18 5.56
CA GLN A 400 -12.82 -5.13 7.03
C GLN A 400 -13.14 -3.73 7.57
N MET A 401 -12.74 -2.66 6.87
CA MET A 401 -13.12 -1.29 7.22
C MET A 401 -14.63 -1.07 7.12
N LEU A 402 -15.24 -1.56 6.04
CA LEU A 402 -16.69 -1.49 5.86
C LEU A 402 -17.45 -2.20 6.99
N LEU A 403 -17.03 -3.42 7.35
CA LEU A 403 -17.58 -4.15 8.50
C LEU A 403 -17.41 -3.35 9.80
N ASN A 404 -16.20 -2.89 10.10
CA ASN A 404 -15.91 -2.14 11.32
C ASN A 404 -16.77 -0.88 11.45
N LEU A 405 -16.93 -0.13 10.36
CA LEU A 405 -17.77 1.07 10.32
C LEU A 405 -19.25 0.72 10.52
N SER A 406 -19.77 -0.29 9.82
CA SER A 406 -21.16 -0.73 9.99
C SER A 406 -21.47 -1.22 11.40
N TYR A 407 -20.53 -1.88 12.07
CA TYR A 407 -20.70 -2.33 13.45
C TYR A 407 -20.60 -1.19 14.46
N LYS A 408 -19.71 -0.22 14.20
CA LYS A 408 -19.53 0.94 15.08
C LYS A 408 -20.71 1.91 15.00
N HIS A 409 -21.32 2.07 13.83
CA HIS A 409 -22.41 3.02 13.57
C HIS A 409 -23.55 2.39 12.74
N PRO A 410 -24.27 1.38 13.26
CA PRO A 410 -25.24 0.60 12.49
C PRO A 410 -26.46 1.37 11.98
N GLU A 411 -26.81 2.48 12.63
CA GLU A 411 -27.93 3.35 12.21
C GLU A 411 -27.59 4.18 10.97
N HIS A 412 -26.30 4.47 10.75
CA HIS A 412 -25.83 5.34 9.66
C HIS A 412 -25.14 4.57 8.53
N PHE A 413 -24.35 3.55 8.87
CA PHE A 413 -23.50 2.83 7.92
C PHE A 413 -24.07 1.44 7.65
N GLN A 414 -25.01 1.37 6.71
CA GLN A 414 -25.67 0.13 6.34
C GLN A 414 -25.03 -0.50 5.11
N LEU A 415 -24.59 -1.75 5.24
CA LEU A 415 -24.07 -2.50 4.10
C LEU A 415 -25.23 -3.00 3.21
N PRO A 416 -25.03 -3.08 1.88
CA PRO A 416 -26.00 -3.67 0.98
C PRO A 416 -26.33 -5.13 1.34
N ALA A 417 -27.54 -5.56 1.00
CA ALA A 417 -27.98 -6.93 1.26
C ALA A 417 -27.08 -7.99 0.58
N SER A 418 -26.45 -7.67 -0.56
CA SER A 418 -25.52 -8.55 -1.27
C SER A 418 -24.27 -8.93 -0.46
N LEU A 419 -23.86 -8.09 0.50
CA LEU A 419 -22.71 -8.33 1.37
C LEU A 419 -23.07 -9.15 2.63
N HIS A 420 -24.36 -9.33 2.91
CA HIS A 420 -24.86 -10.09 4.05
C HIS A 420 -25.23 -11.54 3.72
N ARG A 421 -25.36 -11.91 2.44
CA ARG A 421 -25.93 -13.22 2.06
C ARG A 421 -24.98 -14.36 2.39
N ARG A 422 -25.48 -15.35 3.12
CA ARG A 422 -25.27 -16.75 2.72
C ARG A 422 -26.34 -17.03 1.68
N THR A 423 -25.97 -17.26 0.42
CA THR A 423 -26.93 -17.83 -0.52
C THR A 423 -27.43 -19.15 0.08
N GLY A 424 -28.72 -19.21 0.42
CA GLY A 424 -29.31 -20.37 1.08
C GLY A 424 -29.08 -21.65 0.27
N HIS A 425 -28.69 -22.71 0.97
CA HIS A 425 -28.92 -24.08 0.54
C HIS A 425 -30.29 -24.54 1.06
#